data_AF-A0A7S2X8X4-F1
#
_entry.id   AF-A0A7S2X8X4-F1
#
_cell.length_a   1.000
_cell.length_b   1.000
_cell.length_c   1.000
_cell.angle_alpha   90.00
_cell.angle_beta   90.00
_cell.angle_gamma   90.00
#
_symmetry.space_group_name_H-M   'P 1'
#
loop_
_entity.id
_entity.type
_entity.pdbx_description
1 polymer ?
#
loop_
_entity_poly.entity_id
_entity_poly.type
_entity_poly.pdbx_seq_one_letter_code
_entity_poly.pdbx_strand_id
1 'polypeptide(L)'
;GNTPIAIKMVTGSLWWFGFYFLIHSYNAQFALWYTLFPLGENILLLACVNWCWHAFLNPEDPTDDFVGSITIFDGPINVLNEDFHVVHHQYPGAHWTDHPKLYQKHKDSGEYSDHVASAFRNTHAFEMFFLIILREYDVMADKFVNMSRKNLTRDQIKDLIKTRLRTCWWGHRANLKSDLVGKEIGNLMDGKPFVGKTTGNETTITRTSKKDQ
;
A
#
# COMPACT_ATOMS: atom_id res chain seq x y z
N GLY A 1 3.43 26.77 6.36
CA GLY A 1 3.59 25.58 7.21
C GLY A 1 2.23 25.01 7.52
N ASN A 2 2.11 23.69 7.64
CA ASN A 2 0.82 22.99 7.74
C ASN A 2 0.26 22.96 9.18
N THR A 3 0.75 23.87 10.05
CA THR A 3 0.34 24.01 11.46
C THR A 3 -1.18 24.11 11.64
N PRO A 4 -1.94 24.87 10.82
CA PRO A 4 -3.40 24.91 10.98
C PRO A 4 -4.07 23.55 10.74
N ILE A 5 -3.52 22.73 9.84
CA ILE A 5 -4.02 21.38 9.55
C ILE A 5 -3.65 20.44 10.71
N ALA A 6 -2.40 20.50 11.19
CA ALA A 6 -1.96 19.71 12.33
C ALA A 6 -2.81 19.99 13.58
N ILE A 7 -3.11 21.26 13.85
CA ILE A 7 -4.01 21.64 14.95
C ILE A 7 -5.39 20.99 14.77
N LYS A 8 -5.99 21.03 13.57
CA LYS A 8 -7.28 20.39 13.30
C LYS A 8 -7.27 18.88 13.55
N MET A 9 -6.18 18.19 13.20
CA MET A 9 -6.05 16.75 13.45
C MET A 9 -5.95 16.44 14.95
N VAL A 10 -5.13 17.19 15.68
CA VAL A 10 -4.97 17.02 17.13
C VAL A 10 -6.27 17.33 17.85
N THR A 11 -6.92 18.45 17.53
CA THR A 11 -8.19 18.82 18.16
C THR A 11 -9.28 17.79 17.86
N GLY A 12 -9.39 17.30 16.62
CA GLY A 12 -10.31 16.22 16.26
C GLY A 12 -10.06 14.95 17.07
N SER A 13 -8.79 14.58 17.27
CA SER A 13 -8.42 13.42 18.10
C SER A 13 -8.82 13.60 19.57
N LEU A 14 -8.58 14.79 20.13
CA LEU A 14 -9.00 15.13 21.49
C LEU A 14 -10.53 15.10 21.66
N TRP A 15 -11.28 15.58 20.67
CA TRP A 15 -12.74 15.48 20.65
C TRP A 15 -13.22 14.03 20.68
N TRP A 16 -12.58 13.15 19.90
CA TRP A 16 -12.92 11.73 19.90
C TRP A 16 -12.64 11.08 21.26
N PHE A 17 -11.50 11.36 21.90
CA PHE A 17 -11.20 10.87 23.25
C PHE A 17 -12.19 11.39 24.29
N GLY A 18 -12.58 12.68 24.20
CA GLY A 18 -13.61 13.27 25.05
C GLY A 18 -14.97 12.59 24.89
N PHE A 19 -15.39 12.33 23.65
CA PHE A 19 -16.60 11.55 23.34
C PHE A 19 -16.54 10.16 23.97
N TYR A 20 -15.44 9.42 23.78
CA TYR A 20 -15.27 8.10 24.39
C TYR A 20 -15.37 8.16 25.92
N PHE A 21 -14.67 9.09 26.56
CA PHE A 21 -14.69 9.22 28.02
C PHE A 21 -16.08 9.57 28.55
N LEU A 22 -16.82 10.43 27.83
CA LEU A 22 -18.21 10.76 28.17
C LEU A 22 -19.09 9.51 28.14
N ILE A 23 -19.07 8.75 27.04
CA ILE A 23 -19.85 7.50 26.92
C ILE A 23 -19.42 6.47 27.96
N HIS A 24 -18.11 6.31 28.18
CA HIS A 24 -17.56 5.40 29.19
C HIS A 24 -18.02 5.75 30.60
N SER A 25 -18.02 7.05 30.97
CA SER A 25 -18.50 7.51 32.28
C SER A 25 -20.00 7.26 32.51
N TYR A 26 -20.79 7.16 31.42
CA TYR A 26 -22.20 6.78 31.50
C TYR A 26 -22.39 5.26 31.56
N ASN A 27 -21.71 4.51 30.68
CA ASN A 27 -21.74 3.05 30.66
C ASN A 27 -20.47 2.47 30.00
N ALA A 28 -19.58 1.89 30.83
CA ALA A 28 -18.31 1.34 30.37
C ALA A 28 -18.47 0.14 29.42
N GLN A 29 -19.48 -0.71 29.65
CA GLN A 29 -19.74 -1.88 28.81
C GLN A 29 -20.18 -1.44 27.41
N PHE A 30 -21.08 -0.46 27.32
CA PHE A 30 -21.50 0.11 26.05
C PHE A 30 -20.34 0.79 25.32
N ALA A 31 -19.55 1.61 26.03
CA ALA A 31 -18.37 2.25 25.45
C ALA A 31 -17.40 1.23 24.85
N LEU A 32 -17.13 0.13 25.56
CA LEU A 32 -16.24 -0.91 25.07
C LEU A 32 -16.79 -1.59 23.81
N TRP A 33 -18.00 -2.15 23.87
CA TRP A 33 -18.51 -3.03 22.81
C TRP A 33 -19.07 -2.30 21.59
N TYR A 34 -19.50 -1.05 21.74
CA TYR A 34 -20.15 -0.30 20.66
C TYR A 34 -19.35 0.90 20.16
N THR A 35 -18.25 1.27 20.83
CA THR A 35 -17.37 2.34 20.33
C THR A 35 -15.94 1.86 20.13
N LEU A 36 -15.30 1.28 21.15
CA LEU A 36 -13.89 0.90 21.07
C LEU A 36 -13.67 -0.36 20.25
N PHE A 37 -14.48 -1.40 20.47
CA PHE A 37 -14.38 -2.66 19.74
C PHE A 37 -14.59 -2.48 18.22
N PRO A 38 -15.69 -1.84 17.74
CA PRO A 38 -15.89 -1.65 16.30
C PRO A 38 -14.82 -0.75 15.67
N LEU A 39 -14.30 0.25 16.40
CA LEU A 39 -13.19 1.05 15.92
C LEU A 39 -11.92 0.20 15.76
N GLY A 40 -11.57 -0.58 16.78
CA GLY A 40 -10.39 -1.46 16.74
C GLY A 40 -10.51 -2.51 15.64
N GLU A 41 -11.68 -3.13 15.50
CA GLU A 41 -12.00 -4.05 14.41
C GLU A 41 -11.83 -3.36 13.04
N ASN A 42 -12.42 -2.18 12.84
CA ASN A 42 -12.29 -1.44 11.59
C ASN A 42 -10.84 -1.09 11.25
N ILE A 43 -10.07 -0.60 12.23
CA ILE A 43 -8.64 -0.30 12.06
C ILE A 43 -7.88 -1.56 11.64
N LEU A 44 -8.11 -2.68 12.31
CA LEU A 44 -7.42 -3.94 12.02
C LEU A 44 -7.75 -4.44 10.61
N LEU A 45 -9.04 -4.52 10.27
CA LEU A 45 -9.50 -5.00 8.98
C LEU A 45 -9.00 -4.10 7.83
N LEU A 46 -9.09 -2.78 7.98
CA LEU A 46 -8.62 -1.84 6.97
C LEU A 46 -7.09 -1.87 6.84
N ALA A 47 -6.35 -2.04 7.95
CA ALA A 47 -4.89 -2.21 7.89
C ALA A 47 -4.49 -3.48 7.13
N CYS A 48 -5.17 -4.61 7.36
CA CYS A 48 -4.93 -5.85 6.62
C CYS A 48 -5.18 -5.69 5.12
N VAL A 49 -6.29 -5.07 4.74
CA VAL A 49 -6.68 -4.87 3.35
C VAL A 49 -5.75 -3.86 2.67
N ASN A 50 -5.46 -2.73 3.30
CA ASN A 50 -4.52 -1.73 2.77
C ASN A 50 -3.12 -2.32 2.60
N TRP A 51 -2.64 -3.11 3.57
CA TRP A 51 -1.36 -3.79 3.44
C TRP A 51 -1.36 -4.73 2.24
N CYS A 52 -2.41 -5.54 2.08
CA CYS A 52 -2.54 -6.45 0.94
C CYS A 52 -2.50 -5.71 -0.39
N TRP A 53 -3.29 -4.63 -0.53
CA TRP A 53 -3.34 -3.85 -1.74
C TRP A 53 -1.99 -3.24 -2.12
N HIS A 54 -1.15 -2.94 -1.13
CA HIS A 54 0.16 -2.31 -1.28
C HIS A 54 1.36 -3.21 -1.01
N ALA A 55 1.16 -4.52 -0.99
CA ALA A 55 2.19 -5.45 -0.54
C ALA A 55 3.34 -5.61 -1.54
N PHE A 56 3.14 -5.25 -2.81
CA PHE A 56 4.08 -5.49 -3.90
C PHE A 56 4.73 -4.17 -4.30
N LEU A 57 6.04 -4.17 -4.56
CA LEU A 57 6.75 -3.00 -5.08
C LEU A 57 7.68 -3.40 -6.22
N ASN A 58 7.78 -2.55 -7.23
CA ASN A 58 8.80 -2.70 -8.26
C ASN A 58 10.15 -2.20 -7.68
N PRO A 59 11.18 -3.06 -7.56
CA PRO A 59 12.46 -2.68 -6.96
C PRO A 59 13.25 -1.67 -7.81
N GLU A 60 12.94 -1.56 -9.11
CA GLU A 60 13.59 -0.63 -10.03
C GLU A 60 12.84 0.71 -10.11
N ASP A 61 11.54 0.70 -9.83
CA ASP A 61 10.69 1.89 -9.84
C ASP A 61 9.61 1.82 -8.74
N PRO A 62 9.90 2.33 -7.52
CA PRO A 62 8.94 2.33 -6.42
C PRO A 62 7.65 3.13 -6.67
N THR A 63 7.59 3.94 -7.74
CA THR A 63 6.42 4.78 -8.07
C THR A 63 5.48 4.13 -9.07
N ASP A 64 5.76 2.90 -9.48
CA ASP A 64 4.98 2.14 -10.44
C ASP A 64 3.66 1.63 -9.84
N ASP A 65 2.57 2.37 -10.04
CA ASP A 65 1.24 2.03 -9.52
C ASP A 65 0.71 0.67 -10.00
N PHE A 66 1.10 0.20 -11.20
CA PHE A 66 0.68 -1.10 -11.73
C PHE A 66 1.26 -2.26 -10.94
N VAL A 67 2.41 -2.05 -10.30
CA VAL A 67 3.06 -3.04 -9.44
C VAL A 67 2.77 -2.78 -7.97
N GLY A 68 2.78 -1.50 -7.57
CA GLY A 68 2.57 -0.95 -6.23
C GLY A 68 1.18 -1.16 -5.66
N SER A 69 0.22 -1.42 -6.55
CA SER A 69 -1.16 -1.78 -6.22
C SER A 69 -1.57 -3.07 -6.93
N ILE A 70 -2.59 -3.75 -6.42
CA ILE A 70 -3.08 -4.99 -7.02
C ILE A 70 -4.37 -4.81 -7.80
N THR A 71 -4.57 -5.67 -8.80
CA THR A 71 -5.87 -5.88 -9.45
C THR A 71 -6.32 -7.31 -9.24
N ILE A 72 -7.54 -7.52 -8.73
CA ILE A 72 -8.12 -8.83 -8.49
C ILE A 72 -9.27 -9.07 -9.48
N PHE A 73 -9.27 -10.23 -10.13
CA PHE A 73 -10.33 -10.69 -11.02
C PHE A 73 -11.10 -11.84 -10.42
N ASP A 74 -12.39 -11.91 -10.73
CA ASP A 74 -13.27 -13.03 -10.34
C ASP A 74 -13.21 -13.32 -8.83
N GLY A 75 -13.07 -12.27 -8.02
CA GLY A 75 -13.07 -12.36 -6.57
C GLY A 75 -14.49 -12.57 -6.03
N PRO A 76 -14.66 -13.36 -4.95
CA PRO A 76 -15.98 -13.59 -4.36
C PRO A 76 -16.53 -12.34 -3.64
N ILE A 77 -15.67 -11.38 -3.29
CA ILE A 77 -16.02 -10.16 -2.56
C ILE A 77 -15.35 -8.98 -3.25
N ASN A 78 -16.14 -8.15 -3.91
CA ASN A 78 -15.67 -6.91 -4.52
C ASN A 78 -16.63 -5.77 -4.14
N VAL A 79 -16.25 -5.02 -3.10
CA VAL A 79 -17.05 -3.90 -2.60
C VAL A 79 -16.56 -2.62 -3.28
N LEU A 80 -17.49 -1.89 -3.92
CA LEU A 80 -17.19 -0.63 -4.62
C LEU A 80 -16.06 -0.77 -5.65
N ASN A 81 -15.97 -1.89 -6.37
CA ASN A 81 -14.93 -2.12 -7.39
C ASN A 81 -13.49 -1.83 -6.94
N GLU A 82 -13.19 -1.97 -5.65
CA GLU A 82 -11.84 -1.75 -5.10
C GLU A 82 -10.85 -2.85 -5.48
N ASP A 83 -11.33 -3.98 -6.00
CA ASP A 83 -10.45 -4.97 -6.62
C ASP A 83 -9.70 -4.43 -7.85
N PHE A 84 -10.12 -3.29 -8.41
CA PHE A 84 -9.34 -2.51 -9.37
C PHE A 84 -8.50 -1.44 -8.65
N HIS A 85 -7.77 -1.80 -7.59
CA HIS A 85 -7.10 -0.83 -6.73
C HIS A 85 -6.02 -0.02 -7.46
N VAL A 86 -5.35 -0.60 -8.46
CA VAL A 86 -4.47 0.17 -9.36
C VAL A 86 -5.19 1.37 -9.97
N VAL A 87 -6.45 1.20 -10.41
CA VAL A 87 -7.25 2.28 -10.98
C VAL A 87 -7.65 3.32 -9.93
N HIS A 88 -7.90 2.89 -8.69
CA HIS A 88 -8.13 3.80 -7.57
C HIS A 88 -6.95 4.76 -7.38
N HIS A 89 -5.71 4.29 -7.45
CA HIS A 89 -4.52 5.16 -7.34
C HIS A 89 -4.32 6.07 -8.55
N GLN A 90 -4.59 5.55 -9.74
CA GLN A 90 -4.49 6.34 -10.98
C GLN A 90 -5.56 7.43 -11.07
N TYR A 91 -6.76 7.17 -10.52
CA TYR A 91 -7.92 8.05 -10.58
C TYR A 91 -8.65 8.11 -9.23
N PRO A 92 -8.06 8.71 -8.18
CA PRO A 92 -8.62 8.68 -6.82
C PRO A 92 -9.94 9.45 -6.68
N GLY A 93 -10.30 10.27 -7.67
CA GLY A 93 -11.58 10.98 -7.75
C GLY A 93 -12.61 10.32 -8.68
N ALA A 94 -12.29 9.19 -9.31
CA ALA A 94 -13.26 8.49 -10.16
C ALA A 94 -14.34 7.81 -9.30
N HIS A 95 -15.57 7.76 -9.82
CA HIS A 95 -16.59 6.95 -9.18
C HIS A 95 -16.29 5.47 -9.45
N TRP A 96 -16.42 4.62 -8.44
CA TRP A 96 -16.04 3.21 -8.51
C TRP A 96 -16.71 2.42 -9.64
N THR A 97 -17.89 2.83 -10.10
CA THR A 97 -18.56 2.22 -11.27
C THR A 97 -17.78 2.38 -12.56
N ASP A 98 -16.89 3.36 -12.65
CA ASP A 98 -16.05 3.63 -13.82
C ASP A 98 -14.74 2.83 -13.82
N HIS A 99 -14.37 2.21 -12.68
CA HIS A 99 -13.11 1.49 -12.55
C HIS A 99 -12.92 0.39 -13.62
N PRO A 100 -13.92 -0.46 -13.94
CA PRO A 100 -13.75 -1.49 -14.97
C PRO A 100 -13.45 -0.91 -16.36
N LYS A 101 -14.06 0.23 -16.70
CA LYS A 101 -13.83 0.92 -17.97
C LYS A 101 -12.43 1.53 -18.03
N LEU A 102 -11.98 2.15 -16.95
CA LEU A 102 -10.63 2.72 -16.83
C LEU A 102 -9.56 1.63 -16.84
N TYR A 103 -9.79 0.50 -16.16
CA TYR A 103 -8.97 -0.70 -16.27
C TYR A 103 -8.83 -1.14 -17.72
N GLN A 104 -9.95 -1.29 -18.43
CA GLN A 104 -9.95 -1.74 -19.82
C GLN A 104 -9.12 -0.81 -20.73
N LYS A 105 -9.23 0.51 -20.53
CA LYS A 105 -8.39 1.49 -21.24
C LYS A 105 -6.89 1.25 -21.04
N HIS A 106 -6.44 1.03 -19.81
CA HIS A 106 -5.02 0.77 -19.49
C HIS A 106 -4.56 -0.64 -19.88
N LYS A 107 -5.49 -1.58 -19.95
CA LYS A 107 -5.23 -2.92 -20.48
C LYS A 107 -4.99 -2.85 -21.99
N ASP A 108 -5.85 -2.15 -22.72
CA ASP A 108 -5.81 -2.05 -24.18
C ASP A 108 -4.62 -1.22 -24.68
N SER A 109 -4.16 -0.24 -23.90
CA SER A 109 -2.91 0.48 -24.17
C SER A 109 -1.65 -0.37 -23.99
N GLY A 110 -1.76 -1.51 -23.30
CA GLY A 110 -0.65 -2.42 -23.01
C GLY A 110 0.12 -2.13 -21.71
N GLU A 111 -0.27 -1.11 -20.93
CA GLU A 111 0.47 -0.70 -19.72
C GLU A 111 0.52 -1.83 -18.68
N TYR A 112 -0.59 -2.55 -18.47
CA TYR A 112 -0.62 -3.72 -17.58
C TYR A 112 0.39 -4.81 -17.99
N SER A 113 0.60 -4.99 -19.29
CA SER A 113 1.55 -5.96 -19.85
C SER A 113 2.99 -5.48 -19.65
N ASP A 114 3.24 -4.22 -19.95
CA ASP A 114 4.57 -3.63 -20.01
C ASP A 114 5.20 -3.53 -18.61
N HIS A 115 4.37 -3.23 -17.60
CA HIS A 115 4.77 -3.18 -16.20
C HIS A 115 4.73 -4.56 -15.50
N VAL A 116 4.16 -5.57 -16.16
CA VAL A 116 3.85 -6.88 -15.55
C VAL A 116 3.06 -6.64 -14.25
N ALA A 117 1.89 -6.03 -14.37
CA ALA A 117 1.10 -5.56 -13.22
C ALA A 117 0.85 -6.65 -12.16
N SER A 118 0.67 -6.25 -10.90
CA SER A 118 0.36 -7.16 -9.79
C SER A 118 -1.10 -7.61 -9.85
N ALA A 119 -1.39 -8.55 -10.74
CA ALA A 119 -2.73 -9.01 -11.05
C ALA A 119 -2.99 -10.44 -10.56
N PHE A 120 -4.13 -10.68 -9.93
CA PHE A 120 -4.52 -11.99 -9.37
C PHE A 120 -5.95 -12.36 -9.75
N ARG A 121 -6.30 -13.65 -9.72
CA ARG A 121 -7.64 -14.16 -10.05
C ARG A 121 -8.13 -15.16 -9.01
N ASN A 122 -9.46 -15.26 -8.85
CA ASN A 122 -10.11 -16.21 -7.93
C ASN A 122 -9.58 -16.07 -6.49
N THR A 123 -9.51 -14.83 -6.00
CA THR A 123 -9.04 -14.48 -4.66
C THR A 123 -9.75 -13.24 -4.15
N HIS A 124 -9.47 -12.81 -2.93
CA HIS A 124 -9.91 -11.54 -2.38
C HIS A 124 -8.83 -10.96 -1.44
N ALA A 125 -8.94 -9.68 -1.08
CA ALA A 125 -7.90 -8.99 -0.29
C ALA A 125 -7.52 -9.71 1.02
N PHE A 126 -8.50 -10.23 1.78
CA PHE A 126 -8.18 -11.00 3.00
C PHE A 126 -7.46 -12.33 2.73
N GLU A 127 -7.86 -13.11 1.72
CA GLU A 127 -7.15 -14.35 1.36
C GLU A 127 -5.72 -14.00 0.97
N MET A 128 -5.55 -13.01 0.09
CA MET A 128 -4.24 -12.54 -0.34
C MET A 128 -3.37 -12.04 0.83
N PHE A 129 -3.95 -11.29 1.79
CA PHE A 129 -3.27 -10.92 3.03
C PHE A 129 -2.69 -12.13 3.76
N PHE A 130 -3.51 -13.18 3.97
CA PHE A 130 -3.05 -14.42 4.61
C PHE A 130 -1.98 -15.14 3.80
N LEU A 131 -2.13 -15.24 2.47
CA LEU A 131 -1.12 -15.84 1.60
C LEU A 131 0.23 -15.11 1.70
N ILE A 132 0.21 -13.77 1.81
CA ILE A 132 1.41 -12.96 1.98
C ILE A 132 2.09 -13.24 3.34
N ILE A 133 1.34 -13.15 4.45
CA ILE A 133 1.94 -13.31 5.78
C ILE A 133 2.39 -14.76 6.06
N LEU A 134 1.69 -15.75 5.51
CA LEU A 134 2.04 -17.17 5.59
C LEU A 134 3.12 -17.57 4.57
N ARG A 135 3.49 -16.66 3.66
CA ARG A 135 4.53 -16.87 2.63
C ARG A 135 4.18 -17.99 1.64
N GLU A 136 2.89 -18.13 1.32
CA GLU A 136 2.35 -19.12 0.39
C GLU A 136 2.59 -18.70 -1.08
N TYR A 137 3.86 -18.61 -1.46
CA TYR A 137 4.27 -18.11 -2.79
C TYR A 137 3.78 -18.99 -3.93
N ASP A 138 3.65 -20.29 -3.70
CA ASP A 138 3.16 -21.24 -4.70
C ASP A 138 1.69 -20.96 -5.04
N VAL A 139 0.84 -20.78 -4.02
CA VAL A 139 -0.58 -20.44 -4.21
C VAL A 139 -0.74 -19.05 -4.86
N MET A 140 0.08 -18.07 -4.45
CA MET A 140 0.07 -16.76 -5.10
C MET A 140 0.49 -16.84 -6.57
N ALA A 141 1.48 -17.67 -6.91
CA ALA A 141 1.90 -17.88 -8.31
C ALA A 141 0.81 -18.55 -9.15
N ASP A 142 0.06 -19.50 -8.56
CA ASP A 142 -1.08 -20.16 -9.23
C ASP A 142 -2.25 -19.20 -9.49
N LYS A 143 -2.46 -18.23 -8.59
CA LYS A 143 -3.49 -17.19 -8.72
C LYS A 143 -3.05 -15.99 -9.57
N PHE A 144 -1.78 -15.87 -9.91
CA PHE A 144 -1.24 -14.71 -10.63
C PHE A 144 -1.70 -14.69 -12.10
N VAL A 145 -2.20 -13.55 -12.56
CA VAL A 145 -2.58 -13.35 -13.95
C VAL A 145 -1.40 -12.80 -14.72
N ASN A 146 -0.71 -13.67 -15.46
CA ASN A 146 0.41 -13.26 -16.28
C ASN A 146 -0.05 -12.46 -17.51
N MET A 147 0.01 -11.13 -17.39
CA MET A 147 -0.29 -10.21 -18.48
C MET A 147 0.95 -9.85 -19.31
N SER A 148 2.13 -10.35 -18.94
CA SER A 148 3.37 -10.00 -19.64
C SER A 148 3.43 -10.60 -21.03
N ARG A 149 3.90 -9.82 -22.01
CA ARG A 149 4.27 -10.31 -23.35
C ARG A 149 5.36 -11.40 -23.33
N LYS A 150 6.10 -11.54 -22.23
CA LYS A 150 7.23 -12.48 -22.12
C LYS A 150 6.83 -13.91 -21.72
N ASN A 151 5.53 -14.20 -21.55
CA ASN A 151 5.01 -15.54 -21.19
C ASN A 151 5.81 -16.20 -20.05
N LEU A 152 6.00 -15.47 -18.95
CA LEU A 152 6.69 -15.95 -17.75
C LEU A 152 6.16 -17.33 -17.29
N THR A 153 7.06 -18.22 -16.94
CA THR A 153 6.72 -19.51 -16.33
C THR A 153 6.25 -19.33 -14.89
N ARG A 154 5.57 -20.34 -14.34
CA ARG A 154 5.12 -20.33 -12.94
C ARG A 154 6.27 -20.07 -11.96
N ASP A 155 7.43 -20.67 -12.17
CA ASP A 155 8.59 -20.46 -11.30
C ASP A 155 9.15 -19.04 -11.42
N GLN A 156 9.16 -18.46 -12.62
CA GLN A 156 9.54 -17.07 -12.83
C GLN A 156 8.56 -16.10 -12.16
N ILE A 157 7.25 -16.40 -12.20
CA ILE A 157 6.22 -15.63 -11.50
C ILE A 157 6.42 -15.72 -9.99
N LYS A 158 6.67 -16.92 -9.45
CA LYS A 158 6.95 -17.14 -8.03
C LYS A 158 8.16 -16.32 -7.57
N ASP A 159 9.22 -16.28 -8.36
CA ASP A 159 10.41 -15.49 -8.05
C ASP A 159 10.17 -13.97 -8.20
N LEU A 160 9.35 -13.56 -9.17
CA LEU A 160 8.90 -12.18 -9.31
C LEU A 160 8.11 -11.71 -8.07
N ILE A 161 7.14 -12.51 -7.63
CA ILE A 161 6.33 -12.26 -6.42
C ILE A 161 7.24 -12.11 -5.20
N LYS A 162 8.17 -13.04 -4.99
CA LYS A 162 9.13 -12.97 -3.88
C LYS A 162 9.98 -11.70 -3.93
N THR A 163 10.43 -11.33 -5.12
CA THR A 163 11.25 -10.13 -5.33
C THR A 163 10.47 -8.88 -4.95
N ARG A 164 9.22 -8.75 -5.41
CA ARG A 164 8.37 -7.57 -5.15
C ARG A 164 7.94 -7.45 -3.69
N LEU A 165 7.55 -8.56 -3.05
CA LEU A 165 7.11 -8.57 -1.65
C LEU A 165 8.22 -8.24 -0.65
N ARG A 166 9.47 -8.69 -0.91
CA ARG A 166 10.59 -8.46 0.01
C ARG A 166 11.08 -7.02 0.05
N THR A 167 10.63 -6.20 -0.88
CA THR A 167 10.93 -4.76 -0.92
C THR A 167 10.12 -3.96 0.11
N CYS A 168 8.99 -4.49 0.60
CA CYS A 168 8.04 -3.80 1.49
C CYS A 168 8.31 -3.96 3.01
N TRP A 169 9.49 -4.48 3.40
CA TRP A 169 10.04 -4.69 4.76
C TRP A 169 9.64 -5.96 5.57
N TRP A 170 10.57 -6.35 6.47
CA TRP A 170 10.87 -7.60 7.22
C TRP A 170 11.25 -8.87 6.43
N GLY A 171 11.67 -8.71 5.17
CA GLY A 171 12.38 -9.74 4.39
C GLY A 171 13.88 -9.45 4.21
N HIS A 172 14.64 -10.40 3.64
CA HIS A 172 16.00 -10.15 3.17
C HIS A 172 15.95 -8.93 2.24
N ARG A 173 16.68 -7.86 2.58
CA ARG A 173 16.67 -6.61 1.81
C ARG A 173 16.91 -6.97 0.35
N ALA A 174 16.02 -6.52 -0.55
CA ALA A 174 16.35 -6.54 -1.97
C ALA A 174 17.72 -5.84 -2.11
N ASN A 175 18.63 -6.42 -2.90
CA ASN A 175 19.82 -5.69 -3.34
C ASN A 175 19.35 -4.60 -4.29
N LEU A 176 18.80 -3.53 -3.72
CA LEU A 176 18.52 -2.29 -4.43
C LEU A 176 19.83 -1.84 -5.04
N LYS A 177 19.80 -1.45 -6.31
CA LYS A 177 20.97 -0.84 -6.94
C LYS A 177 21.43 0.34 -6.08
N SER A 178 22.75 0.49 -5.95
CA SER A 178 23.39 1.41 -4.98
C SER A 178 23.00 2.88 -5.15
N ASP A 179 22.42 3.24 -6.30
CA ASP A 179 21.89 4.55 -6.67
C ASP A 179 20.48 4.85 -6.11
N LEU A 180 19.83 3.85 -5.50
CA LEU A 180 18.54 3.98 -4.79
C LEU A 180 18.71 4.00 -3.26
N VAL A 181 19.87 3.60 -2.74
CA VAL A 181 20.18 3.62 -1.30
C VAL A 181 20.42 5.07 -0.86
N GLY A 182 19.50 5.62 -0.07
CA GLY A 182 19.60 6.99 0.47
C GLY A 182 18.74 8.03 -0.26
N LYS A 183 17.90 7.63 -1.22
CA LYS A 183 16.80 8.47 -1.70
C LYS A 183 15.55 8.18 -0.87
N GLU A 184 15.32 8.97 0.17
CA GLU A 184 13.98 9.09 0.73
C GLU A 184 13.08 9.77 -0.31
N ILE A 185 12.46 8.96 -1.18
CA ILE A 185 11.41 9.42 -2.07
C ILE A 185 10.09 9.36 -1.32
N GLY A 186 9.84 10.44 -0.58
CA GLY A 186 8.50 10.88 -0.21
C GLY A 186 8.04 10.52 1.19
N ASN A 187 7.93 11.53 2.05
CA ASN A 187 6.60 11.81 2.58
C ASN A 187 6.32 13.31 2.67
N LEU A 188 5.19 13.66 2.05
CA LEU A 188 4.23 14.71 2.37
C LEU A 188 4.72 15.75 3.40
N MET A 189 5.00 16.98 2.93
CA MET A 189 4.43 18.24 3.45
C MET A 189 5.17 19.51 2.98
N ASP A 190 6.35 19.40 2.37
CA ASP A 190 7.12 20.59 1.95
C ASP A 190 8.14 20.38 0.81
N GLY A 191 8.15 19.20 0.19
CA GLY A 191 8.85 18.97 -1.10
C GLY A 191 10.36 19.18 -1.07
N LYS A 192 11.01 19.08 0.11
CA LYS A 192 12.46 19.17 0.24
C LYS A 192 13.05 17.87 0.78
N PRO A 193 14.08 17.31 0.15
CA PRO A 193 14.72 16.08 0.62
C PRO A 193 15.54 16.35 1.90
N PHE A 194 15.49 15.43 2.87
CA PHE A 194 16.46 15.38 3.94
C PHE A 194 17.78 14.81 3.38
N VAL A 195 18.89 15.51 3.60
CA VAL A 195 20.22 15.04 3.19
C VAL A 195 20.84 14.28 4.36
N GLY A 196 20.58 12.99 4.44
CA GLY A 196 21.34 12.07 5.27
C GLY A 196 22.50 11.47 4.47
N LYS A 197 23.73 11.54 4.98
CA LYS A 197 24.83 10.70 4.48
C LYS A 197 24.96 9.49 5.39
N THR A 198 24.76 8.30 4.83
CA THR A 198 25.03 7.04 5.52
C THR A 198 26.41 6.55 5.09
N THR A 199 27.37 6.52 6.01
CA THR A 199 28.66 5.84 5.82
C THR A 199 28.77 4.72 6.84
N GLY A 200 28.47 3.50 6.43
CA GLY A 200 28.48 2.33 7.33
C GLY A 200 27.22 2.18 8.20
N ASN A 201 27.36 1.51 9.35
CA ASN A 201 26.26 1.14 10.26
C ASN A 201 25.75 2.27 11.17
N GLU A 202 26.25 3.50 11.03
CA GLU A 202 25.79 4.63 11.83
C GLU A 202 25.15 5.70 10.94
N THR A 203 23.99 6.22 11.38
CA THR A 203 23.27 7.30 10.72
C THR A 203 23.37 8.56 11.58
N THR A 204 24.08 9.58 11.08
CA THR A 204 24.12 10.91 11.71
C THR A 204 23.25 11.86 10.90
N ILE A 205 22.23 12.44 11.55
CA ILE A 205 21.28 13.38 10.93
C ILE A 205 21.67 14.81 11.33
N THR A 206 22.03 15.66 10.37
CA THR A 206 22.23 17.09 10.58
C THR A 206 21.32 17.91 9.67
N ARG A 207 20.62 18.89 10.26
CA ARG A 207 19.68 19.78 9.58
C ARG A 207 20.45 20.95 8.96
N THR A 208 20.46 21.07 7.64
CA THR A 208 21.05 22.24 6.96
C THR A 208 20.10 23.44 7.00
N SER A 209 20.52 24.49 7.70
CA SER A 209 19.93 25.83 7.62
C SER A 209 20.56 26.55 6.43
N LYS A 210 19.75 27.02 5.47
CA LYS A 210 20.20 27.94 4.42
C LYS A 210 20.41 29.34 5.00
N LYS A 211 21.66 29.79 5.05
CA LYS A 211 22.04 31.16 4.72
C LYS A 211 22.97 31.08 3.51
N ASP A 212 22.80 32.05 2.61
CA ASP A 212 23.64 32.39 1.46
C ASP A 212 23.46 31.54 0.19
N GLN A 213 22.47 31.95 -0.61
CA GLN A 213 22.58 32.21 -2.05
C GLN A 213 21.39 33.06 -2.49
#